data_AF-A0A7T0NZ61-F1
#
_entry.id   AF-A0A7T0NZ61-F1
#
_cell.length_a   1.000
_cell.length_b   1.000
_cell.length_c   1.000
_cell.angle_alpha   90.00
_cell.angle_beta   90.00
_cell.angle_gamma   90.00
#
_symmetry.space_group_name_H-M   'P 1'
#
loop_
_entity.id
_entity.type
_entity.pdbx_description
1 polymer ?
#
loop_
_entity_poly.entity_id
_entity_poly.type
_entity_poly.pdbx_seq_one_letter_code
_entity_poly.pdbx_strand_id
1 'polypeptide(L)'
;MRKFIPLFVATQLISFTSLAQYRDPTQPGNLPAGPAQSVTPANSEAELVLSAILISDSSRRAIINGVSLKAGEKLDDDTRLVRIHPGHVLVRQHGITKKLYLVPSVKDR
;
A
#
# COMPACT_ATOMS: atom_id res chain seq x y z
N MET A 1 1.16 -86.92 -18.96
CA MET A 1 0.98 -85.71 -19.80
C MET A 1 -0.32 -85.00 -19.41
N ARG A 2 -0.23 -83.79 -18.87
CA ARG A 2 -1.17 -82.67 -19.04
C ARG A 2 -0.55 -81.47 -18.32
N LYS A 3 -0.10 -80.48 -19.11
CA LYS A 3 0.49 -79.23 -18.65
C LYS A 3 -0.67 -78.31 -18.22
N PHE A 4 -0.58 -77.72 -17.03
CA PHE A 4 -1.42 -76.58 -16.64
C PHE A 4 -0.51 -75.44 -16.18
N ILE A 5 -0.72 -74.31 -16.85
CA ILE A 5 0.01 -73.05 -16.78
C ILE A 5 -0.49 -72.26 -15.55
N PRO A 6 0.36 -71.52 -14.82
CA PRO A 6 -0.12 -70.37 -14.09
C PRO A 6 0.29 -69.07 -14.79
N LEU A 7 -0.76 -68.45 -15.33
CA LEU A 7 -1.00 -67.03 -15.58
C LEU A 7 -0.17 -66.11 -14.66
N PHE A 8 0.79 -65.40 -15.26
CA PHE A 8 1.60 -64.39 -14.56
C PHE A 8 0.80 -63.09 -14.47
N VAL A 9 0.22 -62.82 -13.30
CA VAL A 9 -0.50 -61.57 -12.99
C VAL A 9 0.54 -60.47 -12.78
N ALA A 10 0.72 -59.62 -13.79
CA ALA A 10 1.57 -58.44 -13.71
C ALA A 10 0.79 -57.28 -13.08
N THR A 11 0.92 -57.13 -11.76
CA THR A 11 0.37 -56.01 -10.99
C THR A 11 1.18 -54.74 -11.30
N GLN A 12 0.61 -53.85 -12.11
CA GLN A 12 1.18 -52.53 -12.42
C GLN A 12 1.01 -51.59 -11.22
N LEU A 13 2.13 -51.23 -10.58
CA LEU A 13 2.22 -50.20 -9.56
C LEU A 13 2.13 -48.81 -10.22
N ILE A 14 0.95 -48.21 -10.19
CA ILE A 14 0.74 -46.83 -10.67
C ILE A 14 1.31 -45.89 -9.59
N SER A 15 2.40 -45.20 -9.92
CA SER A 15 3.02 -44.22 -9.02
C SER A 15 2.28 -42.89 -9.10
N PHE A 16 1.70 -42.44 -7.98
CA PHE A 16 1.12 -41.10 -7.86
C PHE A 16 2.22 -40.06 -7.69
N THR A 17 2.30 -39.09 -8.59
CA THR A 17 3.17 -37.92 -8.44
C THR A 17 2.50 -36.91 -7.49
N SER A 18 3.08 -36.70 -6.32
CA SER A 18 2.65 -35.64 -5.41
C SER A 18 3.23 -34.30 -5.87
N LEU A 19 2.36 -33.33 -6.16
CA LEU A 19 2.76 -31.94 -6.39
C LEU A 19 2.91 -31.22 -5.05
N ALA A 20 3.98 -31.52 -4.32
CA ALA A 20 4.32 -30.80 -3.10
C ALA A 20 4.90 -29.43 -3.46
N GLN A 21 4.09 -28.37 -3.33
CA GLN A 21 4.56 -27.00 -3.49
C GLN A 21 5.10 -26.49 -2.14
N TYR A 22 6.42 -26.29 -2.08
CA TYR A 22 7.07 -25.58 -0.99
C TYR A 22 6.88 -24.08 -1.20
N ARG A 23 5.82 -23.53 -0.61
CA ARG A 23 5.54 -22.09 -0.67
C ARG A 23 6.34 -21.38 0.41
N ASP A 24 7.09 -20.35 0.00
CA ASP A 24 7.82 -19.50 0.94
C ASP A 24 6.82 -18.78 1.86
N PRO A 25 6.87 -19.00 3.19
CA PRO A 25 5.97 -18.35 4.15
C PRO A 25 6.14 -16.82 4.20
N THR A 26 7.17 -16.26 3.54
CA THR A 26 7.40 -14.81 3.43
C THR A 26 6.82 -14.18 2.18
N GLN A 27 6.30 -14.97 1.23
CA GLN A 27 5.64 -14.38 0.06
C GLN A 27 4.31 -13.74 0.47
N PRO A 28 4.13 -12.42 0.23
CA PRO A 28 2.83 -11.81 0.42
C PRO A 28 1.82 -12.54 -0.47
N GLY A 29 0.72 -12.97 0.14
CA GLY A 29 -0.39 -13.56 -0.60
C GLY A 29 -0.80 -12.60 -1.72
N ASN A 30 -1.11 -13.14 -2.90
CA ASN A 30 -1.67 -12.37 -4.02
C ASN A 30 -3.08 -11.91 -3.62
N LEU A 31 -3.15 -10.92 -2.73
CA LEU A 31 -4.38 -10.30 -2.29
C LEU A 31 -4.97 -9.61 -3.52
N PRO A 32 -6.27 -9.78 -3.80
CA PRO A 32 -6.90 -9.01 -4.87
C PRO A 32 -6.61 -7.54 -4.60
N ALA A 33 -6.14 -6.81 -5.62
CA ALA A 33 -5.98 -5.38 -5.54
C ALA A 33 -7.28 -4.82 -4.98
N GLY A 34 -7.21 -4.26 -3.77
CA GLY A 34 -8.37 -3.63 -3.13
C GLY A 34 -8.98 -2.62 -4.09
N PRO A 35 -10.30 -2.36 -4.00
CA PRO A 35 -10.98 -1.46 -4.93
C PRO A 35 -10.18 -0.15 -5.01
N ALA A 36 -9.70 0.16 -6.22
CA ALA A 36 -9.06 1.43 -6.50
C ALA A 36 -9.96 2.52 -5.95
N GLN A 37 -9.46 3.32 -4.99
CA GLN A 37 -10.21 4.41 -4.40
C GLN A 37 -10.65 5.34 -5.53
N SER A 38 -11.94 5.28 -5.86
CA SER A 38 -12.59 6.22 -6.74
C SER A 38 -12.50 7.59 -6.08
N VAL A 39 -11.68 8.47 -6.65
CA VAL A 39 -11.68 9.90 -6.37
C VAL A 39 -13.08 10.42 -6.67
N THR A 40 -13.89 10.48 -5.61
CA THR A 40 -15.22 11.10 -5.63
C THR A 40 -14.99 12.61 -5.64
N PRO A 41 -15.68 13.40 -6.49
CA PRO A 41 -15.49 14.85 -6.50
C PRO A 41 -15.98 15.38 -5.15
N ALA A 42 -15.03 15.85 -4.35
CA ALA A 42 -15.29 16.25 -2.98
C ALA A 42 -16.05 17.59 -2.96
N ASN A 43 -17.12 17.59 -2.17
CA ASN A 43 -17.83 18.76 -1.69
C ASN A 43 -16.81 19.81 -1.17
N SER A 44 -17.05 21.09 -1.46
CA SER A 44 -16.08 22.21 -1.42
C SER A 44 -15.51 22.61 -0.04
N GLU A 45 -15.46 21.69 0.92
CA GLU A 45 -14.78 21.88 2.20
C GLU A 45 -14.21 20.55 2.71
N ALA A 46 -13.56 19.79 1.82
CA ALA A 46 -12.85 18.58 2.21
C ALA A 46 -11.80 18.91 3.27
N GLU A 47 -11.93 18.32 4.45
CA GLU A 47 -10.96 18.46 5.52
C GLU A 47 -9.59 18.00 5.01
N LEU A 48 -8.57 18.85 5.18
CA LEU A 48 -7.20 18.48 4.85
C LEU A 48 -6.67 17.59 5.95
N VAL A 49 -6.26 16.37 5.62
CA VAL A 49 -5.70 15.41 6.56
C VAL A 49 -4.25 15.12 6.19
N LEU A 50 -3.33 15.38 7.13
CA LEU A 50 -1.93 15.03 6.98
C LEU A 50 -1.71 13.59 7.47
N SER A 51 -1.45 12.69 6.53
CA SER A 51 -1.26 11.27 6.83
C SER A 51 0.21 10.89 7.03
N ALA A 52 1.15 11.56 6.35
CA ALA A 52 2.57 11.27 6.50
C ALA A 52 3.47 12.47 6.22
N ILE A 53 4.66 12.46 6.84
CA ILE A 53 5.77 13.36 6.53
C ILE A 53 7.01 12.49 6.31
N LEU A 54 7.62 12.61 5.13
CA LEU A 54 8.83 11.91 4.74
C LEU A 54 9.98 12.92 4.71
N ILE A 55 10.97 12.75 5.60
CA ILE A 55 12.15 13.62 5.68
C ILE A 55 13.38 12.74 5.50
N SER A 56 14.22 13.08 4.52
CA SER A 56 15.57 12.58 4.34
C SER A 56 16.55 13.76 4.23
N ASP A 57 17.86 13.47 4.20
CA ASP A 57 18.89 14.49 4.03
C ASP A 57 18.75 15.28 2.72
N SER A 58 18.20 14.64 1.69
CA SER A 58 18.07 15.20 0.34
C SER A 58 16.67 15.69 -0.03
N SER A 59 15.63 15.30 0.72
CA SER A 59 14.24 15.53 0.30
C SER A 59 13.27 15.62 1.47
N ARG A 60 12.21 16.41 1.28
CA ARG A 60 11.07 16.47 2.19
C ARG A 60 9.78 16.38 1.40
N ARG A 61 8.89 15.49 1.82
CA ARG A 61 7.56 15.31 1.24
C ARG A 61 6.50 15.22 2.33
N ALA A 62 5.32 15.72 2.04
CA ALA A 62 4.14 15.55 2.87
C ALA A 62 3.07 14.78 2.08
N ILE A 63 2.34 13.90 2.75
CA ILE A 63 1.19 13.22 2.16
C ILE A 63 -0.07 13.83 2.78
N ILE A 64 -0.81 14.58 1.97
CA ILE A 64 -2.06 15.25 2.36
C ILE A 64 -3.18 14.63 1.53
N ASN A 65 -4.21 14.09 2.18
CA ASN A 65 -5.32 13.41 1.50
C ASN A 65 -4.86 12.32 0.51
N GLY A 66 -3.75 11.63 0.84
CA GLY A 66 -3.16 10.60 -0.02
C GLY A 66 -2.23 11.12 -1.13
N VAL A 67 -2.16 12.44 -1.35
CA VAL A 67 -1.33 13.06 -2.40
C VAL A 67 0.03 13.46 -1.83
N SER A 68 1.11 13.02 -2.48
CA SER A 68 2.48 13.32 -2.06
C SER A 68 3.00 14.62 -2.66
N LEU A 69 3.24 15.62 -1.82
CA LEU A 69 3.62 16.98 -2.22
C LEU A 69 4.98 17.40 -1.67
N LYS A 70 5.70 18.24 -2.43
CA LYS A 70 6.85 19.03 -1.97
C LYS A 70 6.44 20.44 -1.56
N ALA A 71 7.30 21.10 -0.79
CA ALA A 71 7.11 22.51 -0.48
C ALA A 71 7.02 23.34 -1.77
N GLY A 72 5.98 24.16 -1.88
CA GLY A 72 5.68 24.94 -3.06
C GLY A 72 4.77 24.25 -4.08
N GLU A 73 4.45 22.96 -3.94
CA GLU A 73 3.48 22.30 -4.82
C GLU A 73 2.04 22.62 -4.39
N LYS A 74 1.13 22.65 -5.36
CA LYS A 74 -0.30 22.84 -5.15
C LYS A 74 -0.99 21.49 -5.00
N LEU A 75 -1.94 21.39 -4.07
CA LEU A 75 -2.83 20.23 -3.96
C LEU A 75 -4.04 20.41 -4.88
N ASP A 76 -4.58 21.63 -4.91
CA ASP A 76 -5.69 22.09 -5.74
C ASP A 76 -5.47 23.59 -6.07
N ASP A 77 -6.46 24.24 -6.69
CA ASP A 77 -6.31 25.63 -7.15
C ASP A 77 -6.07 26.63 -6.00
N ASP A 78 -6.67 26.37 -4.83
CA ASP A 78 -6.70 27.27 -3.67
C ASP A 78 -5.79 26.81 -2.51
N THR A 79 -5.26 25.60 -2.58
CA THR A 79 -4.46 24.94 -1.54
C THR A 79 -3.05 24.67 -2.02
N ARG A 80 -2.06 25.24 -1.30
CA ARG A 80 -0.64 25.06 -1.58
C ARG A 80 0.13 24.67 -0.33
N LEU A 81 1.03 23.71 -0.47
CA LEU A 81 1.98 23.36 0.58
C LEU A 81 3.05 24.45 0.67
N VAL A 82 3.14 25.13 1.81
CA VAL A 82 4.10 26.23 2.03
C VAL A 82 5.41 25.70 2.58
N ARG A 83 5.36 24.88 3.63
CA ARG A 83 6.55 24.38 4.32
C ARG A 83 6.31 23.04 4.99
N ILE A 84 7.37 22.24 5.11
CA ILE A 84 7.37 20.92 5.74
C ILE A 84 8.30 20.93 6.95
N HIS A 85 7.73 20.74 8.14
CA HIS A 85 8.46 20.58 9.39
C HIS A 85 8.33 19.13 9.90
N PRO A 86 9.20 18.69 10.81
CA PRO A 86 8.92 17.48 11.59
C PRO A 86 7.57 17.64 12.33
N GLY A 87 6.70 16.64 12.22
CA GLY A 87 5.41 16.58 12.92
C GLY A 87 4.27 17.44 12.35
N HIS A 88 4.56 18.47 11.54
CA HIS A 88 3.52 19.34 10.97
C HIS A 88 3.91 19.97 9.63
N VAL A 89 2.91 20.47 8.91
CA VAL A 89 3.08 21.24 7.67
C VAL A 89 2.36 22.58 7.75
N LEU A 90 2.85 23.55 6.99
CA LEU A 90 2.16 24.82 6.75
C LEU A 90 1.51 24.75 5.38
N VAL A 91 0.20 24.94 5.35
CA VAL A 91 -0.60 24.92 4.11
C VAL A 91 -1.26 26.28 3.96
N ARG A 92 -1.23 26.86 2.77
CA ARG A 92 -2.01 28.04 2.43
C ARG A 92 -3.27 27.60 1.71
N GLN A 93 -4.43 27.89 2.28
CA GLN A 93 -5.74 27.52 1.76
C GLN A 93 -6.61 28.78 1.74
N HIS A 94 -7.19 29.12 0.59
CA HIS A 94 -8.00 30.35 0.41
C HIS A 94 -7.29 31.61 0.93
N GLY A 95 -5.97 31.70 0.70
CA GLY A 95 -5.15 32.82 1.15
C GLY A 95 -4.69 32.77 2.62
N ILE A 96 -5.29 31.92 3.47
CA ILE A 96 -4.96 31.78 4.90
C ILE A 96 -3.93 30.67 5.11
N THR A 97 -2.91 30.92 5.93
CA THR A 97 -1.95 29.88 6.31
C THR A 97 -2.43 29.12 7.54
N LYS A 98 -2.65 27.82 7.39
CA LYS A 98 -3.03 26.88 8.45
C LYS A 98 -1.87 25.93 8.76
N LYS A 99 -1.80 25.47 10.01
CA LYS A 99 -0.87 24.44 10.44
C LYS A 99 -1.61 23.11 10.52
N LEU A 100 -1.11 22.09 9.83
CA LEU A 100 -1.69 20.76 9.82
C LEU A 100 -0.74 19.79 10.51
N TYR A 101 -1.26 19.05 11.49
CA TYR A 101 -0.48 18.10 12.30
C TYR A 101 -0.73 16.68 11.84
N LEU A 102 0.27 15.81 12.03
CA LEU A 102 0.07 14.37 11.90
C LEU A 102 -0.99 13.88 12.89
N VAL A 103 -1.77 12.88 12.48
CA VAL A 103 -2.71 12.17 13.36
C VAL A 103 -2.17 10.75 13.59
N PRO A 104 -2.00 10.30 14.84
CA PRO A 104 -2.13 11.07 16.08
C PRO A 104 -1.05 12.16 16.19
N SER A 105 -1.37 13.23 16.91
CA SER A 105 -0.43 14.34 17.10
C SER A 105 0.83 13.87 17.82
N VAL A 106 1.96 13.94 17.12
CA VAL A 106 3.26 13.62 17.69
C VAL A 106 3.68 14.76 18.62
N LYS A 107 3.84 14.46 19.90
CA LYS A 107 4.36 15.41 20.89
C LYS A 107 5.88 15.40 20.82
N ASP A 108 6.50 16.56 20.63
CA ASP A 108 7.95 16.70 20.70
C ASP A 108 8.43 16.40 22.15
N ARG A 109 9.48 15.58 22.28
CA ARG A 109 10.05 15.12 23.57
C ARG A 109 11.00 16.15 24.17
#